data_AF-A0AAN5UIF2-F1
#
_entry.id   AF-A0AAN5UIF2-F1
#
_cell.length_a   1.000
_cell.length_b   1.000
_cell.length_c   1.000
_cell.angle_alpha   90.00
_cell.angle_beta   90.00
_cell.angle_gamma   90.00
#
_symmetry.space_group_name_H-M   'P 1'
#
loop_
_entity.id
_entity.type
_entity.pdbx_description
1 polymer ?
#
loop_
_entity_poly.entity_id
_entity_poly.type
_entity_poly.pdbx_seq_one_letter_code
_entity_poly.pdbx_strand_id
1 'polypeptide(L)'
;QNLRYQGQYLDRETGLHYNLHRYYDPDVGRFMVTDPIGLAGGINLYQYAPNPLSWIDPLGLLAGCWRNKLRKIDDAVKTPGNAGLKMTLSRREANRLGKEFVGEGYSVVRGKKGELWYISADGKRMYRSPTPKSSDYAKTGKQANFHERRNVNDNWWDTQRVSNVHVHVE
;
A
#
# COMPACT_ATOMS: atom_id res chain seq x y z
N GLN A 1 -26.09 -0.56 29.31
CA GLN A 1 -25.22 0.27 28.44
C GLN A 1 -24.94 -0.50 27.14
N ASN A 2 -25.24 0.07 25.97
CA ASN A 2 -25.12 -0.63 24.67
C ASN A 2 -23.80 -0.33 23.94
N LEU A 3 -23.10 0.74 24.31
CA LEU A 3 -21.78 1.04 23.76
C LEU A 3 -20.74 0.01 24.24
N ARG A 4 -19.80 -0.32 23.36
CA ARG A 4 -18.68 -1.25 23.59
C ARG A 4 -17.36 -0.51 23.31
N TYR A 5 -16.34 -1.19 22.80
CA TYR A 5 -15.12 -0.50 22.34
C TYR A 5 -15.46 0.59 21.31
N GLN A 6 -14.55 1.55 21.10
CA GLN A 6 -14.81 2.66 20.18
C GLN A 6 -15.22 2.16 18.79
N GLY A 7 -16.42 2.55 18.35
CA GLY A 7 -17.01 2.12 17.07
C GLY A 7 -17.94 0.91 17.16
N GLN A 8 -18.01 0.22 18.30
CA GLN A 8 -18.80 -1.00 18.48
C GLN A 8 -20.12 -0.75 19.21
N TYR A 9 -21.20 -1.36 18.70
CA TYR A 9 -22.51 -1.38 19.32
C TYR A 9 -22.91 -2.82 19.68
N LEU A 10 -23.40 -3.05 20.89
CA LEU A 10 -23.92 -4.36 21.27
C LEU A 10 -25.23 -4.66 20.53
N ASP A 11 -25.23 -5.74 19.77
CA ASP A 11 -26.45 -6.41 19.35
C ASP A 11 -26.90 -7.38 20.46
N ARG A 12 -28.07 -7.11 21.05
CA ARG A 12 -28.57 -7.88 22.20
C ARG A 12 -29.16 -9.22 21.82
N GLU A 13 -29.60 -9.39 20.59
CA GLU A 13 -30.22 -10.65 20.14
C GLU A 13 -29.16 -11.72 19.95
N THR A 14 -27.99 -11.32 19.45
CA THR A 14 -26.88 -12.23 19.16
C THR A 14 -25.78 -12.21 20.21
N GLY A 15 -25.69 -11.17 21.04
CA GLY A 15 -24.58 -10.93 21.95
C GLY A 15 -23.31 -10.40 21.26
N LEU A 16 -23.32 -10.27 19.93
CA LEU A 16 -22.20 -9.81 19.13
C LEU A 16 -22.09 -8.28 19.15
N HIS A 17 -20.91 -7.79 18.82
CA HIS A 17 -20.64 -6.36 18.69
C HIS A 17 -20.66 -5.97 17.21
N TYR A 18 -21.63 -5.16 16.82
CA TYR A 18 -21.70 -4.60 15.47
C TYR A 18 -20.63 -3.52 15.30
N ASN A 19 -19.80 -3.67 14.27
CA ASN A 19 -18.70 -2.78 13.94
C ASN A 19 -18.76 -2.42 12.44
N LEU A 20 -19.76 -1.60 12.11
CA LEU A 20 -20.06 -0.99 10.80
C LEU A 20 -20.16 -1.94 9.59
N HIS A 21 -19.07 -2.61 9.20
CA HIS A 21 -19.08 -3.61 8.12
C HIS A 21 -19.06 -5.05 8.62
N ARG A 22 -18.76 -5.31 9.90
CA ARG A 22 -18.58 -6.66 10.44
C ARG A 22 -19.13 -6.81 11.87
N TYR A 23 -19.55 -8.03 12.21
CA TYR A 23 -19.87 -8.42 13.57
C TYR A 23 -18.63 -9.01 14.25
N TYR A 24 -18.31 -8.48 15.43
CA TYR A 24 -17.21 -8.88 16.29
C TYR A 24 -17.73 -9.72 17.46
N ASP A 25 -17.12 -10.88 17.66
CA ASP A 25 -17.36 -11.74 18.80
C ASP A 25 -16.38 -11.37 19.93
N PRO A 26 -16.86 -10.81 21.05
CA PRO A 26 -16.01 -10.42 22.16
C PRO A 26 -15.45 -11.60 22.95
N ASP A 27 -16.11 -12.75 22.95
CA ASP A 27 -15.69 -13.94 23.70
C ASP A 27 -14.52 -14.62 23.00
N VAL A 28 -14.56 -14.66 21.67
CA VAL A 28 -13.49 -15.24 20.83
C VAL A 28 -12.41 -14.20 20.47
N GLY A 29 -12.76 -12.91 20.52
CA GLY A 29 -11.85 -11.81 20.24
C GLY A 29 -11.56 -11.57 18.75
N ARG A 30 -12.53 -11.83 17.87
CA ARG A 30 -12.37 -11.72 16.39
C ARG A 30 -13.67 -11.42 15.67
N PHE A 31 -13.59 -11.04 14.39
CA PHE A 31 -14.76 -10.93 13.54
C PHE A 31 -15.32 -12.30 13.15
N MET A 32 -16.64 -12.36 12.99
CA MET A 32 -17.38 -13.57 12.58
C MET A 32 -17.26 -13.85 11.08
N VAL A 33 -16.99 -12.81 10.28
CA VAL A 33 -16.85 -12.89 8.83
C VAL A 33 -15.49 -12.38 8.40
N THR A 34 -14.98 -12.93 7.28
CA THR A 34 -13.75 -12.45 6.65
C THR A 34 -13.87 -10.98 6.26
N ASP A 35 -12.75 -10.25 6.33
CA ASP A 35 -12.70 -8.86 5.86
C ASP A 35 -13.26 -8.72 4.43
N PRO A 36 -14.30 -7.90 4.20
CA PRO A 36 -14.88 -7.66 2.87
C PRO A 36 -13.88 -7.14 1.84
N ILE A 37 -12.79 -6.48 2.28
CA ILE A 37 -11.72 -6.04 1.38
C ILE A 37 -10.64 -7.12 1.17
N GLY A 38 -10.83 -8.32 1.73
CA GLY A 38 -9.94 -9.47 1.57
C GLY A 38 -8.55 -9.22 2.17
N LEU A 39 -7.49 -9.74 1.53
CA LEU A 39 -6.10 -9.56 1.97
C LEU A 39 -5.64 -8.10 2.02
N ALA A 40 -6.46 -7.17 1.55
CA ALA A 40 -6.27 -5.75 1.76
C ALA A 40 -6.43 -5.34 3.23
N GLY A 41 -7.29 -6.07 3.95
CA GLY A 41 -7.56 -6.00 5.39
C GLY A 41 -6.39 -6.42 6.29
N GLY A 42 -5.34 -6.98 5.69
CA GLY A 42 -4.26 -7.66 6.42
C GLY A 42 -4.27 -9.16 6.15
N ILE A 43 -3.28 -9.86 6.73
CA ILE A 43 -3.10 -11.31 6.51
C ILE A 43 -4.14 -12.10 7.31
N ASN A 44 -4.56 -11.59 8.48
CA ASN A 44 -5.60 -12.20 9.28
C ASN A 44 -6.95 -11.52 8.99
N LEU A 45 -7.77 -12.16 8.15
CA LEU A 45 -9.05 -11.62 7.70
C LEU A 45 -10.10 -11.50 8.80
N TYR A 46 -9.89 -12.13 9.96
CA TYR A 46 -10.82 -12.08 11.09
C TYR A 46 -10.35 -11.14 12.21
N GLN A 47 -9.19 -10.50 12.06
CA GLN A 47 -8.61 -9.67 13.11
C GLN A 47 -9.37 -8.34 13.28
N TYR A 48 -9.62 -7.95 14.53
CA TYR A 48 -10.16 -6.62 14.88
C TYR A 48 -9.12 -5.51 14.73
N ALA A 49 -8.01 -5.61 15.45
CA ALA A 49 -6.86 -4.72 15.31
C ALA A 49 -5.58 -5.49 15.60
N PRO A 50 -4.44 -5.14 14.98
CA PRO A 50 -3.14 -5.72 15.34
C PRO A 50 -2.77 -5.56 16.81
N ASN A 51 -3.15 -4.42 17.42
CA ASN A 51 -3.01 -4.18 18.85
C ASN A 51 -4.29 -3.54 19.40
N PRO A 52 -5.26 -4.32 19.92
CA PRO A 52 -6.56 -3.80 20.38
C PRO A 52 -6.47 -2.91 21.63
N LEU A 53 -5.33 -2.89 22.33
CA LEU A 53 -5.13 -2.01 23.49
C LEU A 53 -4.82 -0.56 23.10
N SER A 54 -4.25 -0.36 21.91
CA SER A 54 -3.83 0.97 21.45
C SER A 54 -4.44 1.39 20.11
N TRP A 55 -4.93 0.43 19.32
CA TRP A 55 -5.46 0.65 17.98
C TRP A 55 -6.94 0.32 17.95
N ILE A 56 -7.66 1.09 17.14
CA ILE A 56 -9.08 0.92 16.88
C ILE A 56 -9.28 0.63 15.39
N ASP A 57 -10.30 -0.16 15.05
CA ASP A 57 -10.78 -0.35 13.67
C ASP A 57 -12.19 0.24 13.54
N PRO A 58 -12.31 1.57 13.29
CA PRO A 58 -13.59 2.27 13.33
C PRO A 58 -14.54 1.86 12.21
N LEU A 59 -13.99 1.32 11.11
CA LEU A 59 -14.77 0.90 9.95
C LEU A 59 -15.05 -0.60 9.98
N GLY A 60 -14.38 -1.38 10.83
CA GLY A 60 -14.39 -2.82 10.67
C GLY A 60 -13.71 -3.23 9.36
N LEU A 61 -12.74 -2.46 8.88
CA LEU A 61 -11.97 -2.69 7.67
C LEU A 61 -10.54 -2.28 7.99
N LEU A 62 -9.69 -3.24 8.33
CA LEU A 62 -8.28 -2.97 8.62
C LEU A 62 -7.57 -2.65 7.30
N ALA A 63 -7.78 -1.47 6.74
CA ALA A 63 -6.99 -0.98 5.62
C ALA A 63 -5.56 -0.78 6.12
N GLY A 64 -4.76 -1.85 6.02
CA GLY A 64 -3.43 -1.89 6.60
C GLY A 64 -2.60 -0.72 6.08
N CYS A 65 -1.59 -0.31 6.86
CA CYS A 65 -0.71 0.82 6.56
C CYS A 65 -0.17 0.84 5.11
N TRP A 66 -0.19 -0.30 4.41
CA TRP A 66 0.17 -0.47 3.01
C TRP A 66 -0.74 0.30 2.02
N ARG A 67 -2.07 0.32 2.15
CA ARG A 67 -2.94 1.04 1.18
C ARG A 67 -2.76 2.56 1.29
N ASN A 68 -2.52 3.06 2.50
CA ASN A 68 -2.13 4.45 2.72
C ASN A 68 -0.77 4.80 2.09
N LYS A 69 0.18 3.86 2.08
CA LYS A 69 1.47 4.04 1.38
C LYS A 69 1.27 4.06 -0.14
N LEU A 70 0.46 3.15 -0.69
CA LEU A 70 0.15 3.11 -2.13
C LEU A 70 -0.55 4.39 -2.60
N ARG A 71 -1.57 4.85 -1.86
CA ARG A 71 -2.26 6.11 -2.16
C ARG A 71 -1.31 7.31 -2.19
N LYS A 72 -0.35 7.39 -1.26
CA LYS A 72 0.67 8.45 -1.27
C LYS A 72 1.56 8.39 -2.51
N ILE A 73 1.84 7.21 -3.02
CA ILE A 73 2.59 7.02 -4.27
C ILE A 73 1.72 7.45 -5.45
N ASP A 74 0.48 6.94 -5.54
CA ASP A 74 -0.48 7.29 -6.59
C ASP A 74 -0.75 8.80 -6.67
N ASP A 75 -0.87 9.47 -5.53
CA ASP A 75 -1.07 10.92 -5.50
C ASP A 75 0.19 11.68 -5.94
N ALA A 76 1.38 11.17 -5.62
CA ALA A 76 2.64 11.82 -5.99
C ALA A 76 2.99 11.65 -7.48
N VAL A 77 2.60 10.55 -8.12
CA VAL A 77 2.90 10.30 -9.54
C VAL A 77 2.02 11.11 -10.51
N LYS A 78 0.91 11.70 -10.04
CA LYS A 78 0.02 12.54 -10.87
C LYS A 78 0.70 13.82 -11.35
N THR A 79 1.70 14.31 -10.62
CA THR A 79 2.45 15.52 -10.96
C THR A 79 3.75 15.13 -11.68
N PRO A 80 3.99 15.59 -12.92
CA PRO A 80 5.25 15.35 -13.61
C PRO A 80 6.45 15.88 -12.82
N GLY A 81 7.60 15.25 -13.01
CA GLY A 81 8.85 15.63 -12.36
C GLY A 81 9.33 14.63 -11.32
N ASN A 82 10.44 14.97 -10.67
CA ASN A 82 11.09 14.11 -9.69
C ASN A 82 10.60 14.47 -8.27
N ALA A 83 10.05 13.49 -7.55
CA ALA A 83 9.59 13.67 -6.17
C ALA A 83 10.14 12.57 -5.27
N GLY A 84 10.54 12.94 -4.05
CA GLY A 84 10.99 11.99 -3.03
C GLY A 84 9.99 11.91 -1.89
N LEU A 85 9.40 10.75 -1.65
CA LEU A 85 8.51 10.56 -0.50
C LEU A 85 9.36 10.31 0.75
N LYS A 86 9.06 11.05 1.82
CA LYS A 86 9.65 10.84 3.15
C LYS A 86 9.04 9.58 3.80
N MET A 87 9.35 8.42 3.24
CA MET A 87 9.02 7.11 3.79
C MET A 87 10.16 6.12 3.55
N THR A 88 10.31 5.19 4.48
CA THR A 88 11.21 4.05 4.36
C THR A 88 10.40 2.77 4.32
N LEU A 89 10.76 1.86 3.41
CA LEU A 89 10.07 0.60 3.20
C LEU A 89 11.07 -0.56 3.32
N SER A 90 10.63 -1.70 3.81
CA SER A 90 11.39 -2.93 3.60
C SER A 90 11.39 -3.30 2.10
N ARG A 91 12.40 -4.04 1.66
CA ARG A 91 12.44 -4.54 0.27
C ARG A 91 11.18 -5.33 -0.13
N ARG A 92 10.59 -6.08 0.81
CA ARG A 92 9.36 -6.86 0.56
C ARG A 92 8.16 -5.94 0.35
N GLU A 93 8.01 -4.90 1.16
CA GLU A 93 6.95 -3.91 1.01
C GLU A 93 7.09 -3.10 -0.28
N ALA A 94 8.30 -2.63 -0.60
CA ALA A 94 8.53 -1.87 -1.83
C ALA A 94 8.14 -2.67 -3.07
N ASN A 95 8.53 -3.95 -3.12
CA ASN A 95 8.18 -4.84 -4.23
C ASN A 95 6.67 -5.13 -4.30
N ARG A 96 6.00 -5.28 -3.15
CA ARG A 96 4.54 -5.47 -3.11
C ARG A 96 3.81 -4.24 -3.66
N LEU A 97 4.12 -3.06 -3.12
CA LEU A 97 3.55 -1.79 -3.56
C LEU A 97 3.84 -1.52 -5.03
N GLY A 98 5.06 -1.85 -5.49
CA GLY A 98 5.45 -1.73 -6.88
C GLY A 98 4.62 -2.57 -7.85
N LYS A 99 4.35 -3.82 -7.49
CA LYS A 99 3.51 -4.73 -8.29
C LYS A 99 2.03 -4.29 -8.29
N GLU A 100 1.53 -3.85 -7.15
CA GLU A 100 0.16 -3.32 -7.05
C GLU A 100 0.02 -2.01 -7.85
N PHE A 101 1.03 -1.13 -7.82
CA PHE A 101 1.04 0.13 -8.56
C PHE A 101 0.92 -0.06 -10.09
N VAL A 102 1.63 -1.05 -10.64
CA VAL A 102 1.58 -1.35 -12.09
C VAL A 102 0.35 -2.16 -12.50
N GLY A 103 -0.42 -2.70 -11.53
CA GLY A 103 -1.60 -3.50 -11.79
C GLY A 103 -1.30 -4.89 -12.35
N GLU A 104 -2.33 -5.66 -12.68
CA GLU A 104 -2.18 -7.00 -13.26
C GLU A 104 -1.71 -6.94 -14.73
N GLY A 105 -1.16 -8.06 -15.22
CA GLY A 105 -0.70 -8.15 -16.62
C GLY A 105 0.56 -7.33 -16.94
N TYR A 106 1.33 -6.92 -15.93
CA TYR A 106 2.60 -6.23 -16.14
C TYR A 106 3.61 -7.12 -16.87
N SER A 107 4.49 -6.47 -17.64
CA SER A 107 5.69 -7.07 -18.19
C SER A 107 6.89 -6.79 -17.28
N VAL A 108 7.90 -7.67 -17.31
CA VAL A 108 9.13 -7.51 -16.51
C VAL A 108 10.33 -7.40 -17.43
N VAL A 109 11.10 -6.33 -17.25
CA VAL A 109 12.35 -6.07 -17.97
C VAL A 109 13.50 -6.03 -16.97
N ARG A 110 14.63 -6.64 -17.32
CA ARG A 110 15.83 -6.60 -16.48
C ARG A 110 16.69 -5.40 -16.87
N GLY A 111 16.97 -4.54 -15.90
CA GLY A 111 17.85 -3.39 -16.03
C GLY A 111 19.33 -3.78 -16.00
N LYS A 112 20.19 -2.86 -16.46
CA LYS A 112 21.64 -3.07 -16.58
C LYS A 112 22.34 -3.27 -15.23
N LYS A 113 21.79 -2.78 -14.13
CA LYS A 113 22.34 -2.95 -12.77
C LYS A 113 21.72 -4.15 -12.03
N GLY A 114 21.01 -5.02 -12.76
CA GLY A 114 20.32 -6.18 -12.20
C GLY A 114 18.99 -5.85 -11.52
N GLU A 115 18.53 -4.60 -11.60
CA GLU A 115 17.20 -4.24 -11.12
C GLU A 115 16.10 -4.78 -12.05
N LEU A 116 14.91 -5.01 -11.52
CA LEU A 116 13.73 -5.40 -12.28
C LEU A 116 12.84 -4.18 -12.49
N TRP A 117 12.39 -3.99 -13.73
CA TRP A 117 11.44 -2.97 -14.14
C TRP A 117 10.13 -3.67 -14.46
N TYR A 118 9.08 -3.28 -13.76
CA TYR A 118 7.73 -3.78 -13.96
C TYR A 118 6.98 -2.70 -14.72
N ILE A 119 6.40 -3.02 -15.86
CA ILE A 119 5.70 -2.06 -16.72
C ILE A 119 4.25 -2.53 -16.85
N SER A 120 3.30 -1.66 -16.53
CA SER A 120 1.87 -1.96 -16.59
C SER A 120 1.42 -2.39 -17.98
N ALA A 121 0.30 -3.11 -18.05
CA ALA A 121 -0.26 -3.60 -19.32
C ALA A 121 -0.58 -2.46 -20.32
N ASP A 122 -1.03 -1.31 -19.81
CA ASP A 122 -1.29 -0.11 -20.62
C ASP A 122 -0.01 0.67 -20.99
N GLY A 123 1.14 0.23 -20.46
CA GLY A 123 2.45 0.84 -20.63
C GLY A 123 2.60 2.20 -19.97
N LYS A 124 1.65 2.70 -19.16
CA LYS A 124 1.73 4.06 -18.58
C LYS A 124 2.42 4.13 -17.23
N ARG A 125 2.52 3.01 -16.52
CA ARG A 125 3.14 2.93 -15.21
C ARG A 125 4.35 2.02 -15.24
N MET A 126 5.36 2.41 -14.49
CA MET A 126 6.56 1.61 -14.30
C MET A 126 7.02 1.64 -12.85
N TYR A 127 7.33 0.47 -12.32
CA TYR A 127 7.99 0.31 -11.03
C TYR A 127 9.40 -0.24 -11.25
N ARG A 128 10.41 0.45 -10.72
CA ARG A 128 11.80 -0.02 -10.71
C ARG A 128 12.14 -0.52 -9.32
N SER A 129 12.55 -1.79 -9.24
CA SER A 129 12.87 -2.47 -7.99
C SER A 129 14.05 -1.80 -7.25
N PRO A 130 14.19 -2.02 -5.93
CA PRO A 130 15.18 -1.33 -5.12
C PRO A 130 16.61 -1.53 -5.66
N THR A 131 17.30 -0.43 -5.94
CA THR A 131 18.68 -0.42 -6.46
C THR A 131 19.58 0.40 -5.54
N PRO A 132 20.88 0.06 -5.38
CA PRO A 132 21.82 0.90 -4.65
C PRO A 132 21.90 2.30 -5.23
N LYS A 133 21.92 3.31 -4.36
CA LYS A 133 22.07 4.71 -4.73
C LYS A 133 23.15 5.36 -3.89
N SER A 134 24.25 5.69 -4.55
CA SER A 134 25.35 6.49 -4.01
C SER A 134 25.05 7.97 -4.26
N SER A 135 24.29 8.61 -3.36
CA SER A 135 24.25 10.07 -3.27
C SER A 135 24.19 10.48 -1.82
N ASP A 136 24.72 11.64 -1.47
CA ASP A 136 24.71 12.16 -0.09
C ASP A 136 23.29 12.28 0.50
N TYR A 137 22.26 12.37 -0.36
CA TYR A 137 20.85 12.40 0.02
C TYR A 137 20.19 11.00 0.16
N ALA A 138 20.92 9.90 -0.04
CA ALA A 138 20.39 8.54 0.02
C ALA A 138 20.43 7.98 1.44
N LYS A 139 19.41 8.32 2.26
CA LYS A 139 19.31 7.94 3.69
C LYS A 139 19.59 6.46 4.03
N THR A 140 19.19 5.53 3.17
CA THR A 140 19.32 4.07 3.40
C THR A 140 20.26 3.39 2.39
N GLY A 141 20.85 4.15 1.46
CA GLY A 141 21.70 3.60 0.39
C GLY A 141 20.97 2.81 -0.71
N LYS A 142 19.66 2.58 -0.61
CA LYS A 142 18.83 1.99 -1.69
C LYS A 142 17.55 2.77 -1.91
N GLN A 143 17.08 2.78 -3.15
CA GLN A 143 15.81 3.41 -3.51
C GLN A 143 15.05 2.57 -4.53
N ALA A 144 13.72 2.63 -4.44
CA ALA A 144 12.82 2.15 -5.48
C ALA A 144 12.12 3.36 -6.13
N ASN A 145 11.73 3.20 -7.39
CA ASN A 145 11.14 4.28 -8.18
C ASN A 145 9.80 3.85 -8.78
N PHE A 146 8.86 4.79 -8.79
CA PHE A 146 7.53 4.67 -9.38
C PHE A 146 7.39 5.78 -10.41
N HIS A 147 6.99 5.40 -11.61
CA HIS A 147 6.86 6.32 -12.73
C HIS A 147 5.45 6.22 -13.32
N GLU A 148 4.87 7.36 -13.67
CA GLU A 148 3.65 7.45 -14.47
C GLU A 148 3.84 8.46 -15.59
N ARG A 149 3.46 8.07 -16.80
CA ARG A 149 3.45 8.93 -17.99
C ARG A 149 2.03 9.15 -18.46
N ARG A 150 1.73 10.35 -18.97
CA ARG A 150 0.39 10.70 -19.45
C ARG A 150 0.05 9.91 -20.72
N ASN A 151 1.00 9.84 -21.65
CA ASN A 151 0.86 9.12 -22.91
C ASN A 151 1.87 7.97 -22.99
N VAL A 152 1.47 6.85 -23.59
CA VAL A 152 2.31 5.66 -23.77
C VAL A 152 3.51 5.90 -24.70
N ASN A 153 3.54 7.02 -25.41
CA ASN A 153 4.65 7.41 -26.27
C ASN A 153 5.59 8.42 -25.60
N ASP A 154 5.24 8.92 -24.39
CA ASP A 154 6.12 9.80 -23.65
C ASP A 154 7.39 9.05 -23.25
N ASN A 155 8.52 9.72 -23.43
CA ASN A 155 9.82 9.21 -23.03
C ASN A 155 9.90 9.15 -21.50
N TRP A 156 10.19 7.98 -20.94
CA TRP A 156 10.27 7.74 -19.49
C TRP A 156 11.20 8.67 -18.71
N TRP A 157 12.16 9.31 -19.41
CA TRP A 157 13.15 10.21 -18.82
C TRP A 157 12.78 11.69 -18.99
N ASP A 158 11.67 12.01 -19.64
CA ASP A 158 11.16 13.38 -19.81
C ASP A 158 10.40 13.82 -18.56
N THR A 159 11.08 14.55 -17.69
CA THR A 159 10.53 15.00 -16.40
C THR A 159 9.40 16.04 -16.54
N GLN A 160 9.19 16.63 -17.72
CA GLN A 160 8.06 17.54 -17.94
C GLN A 160 6.75 16.78 -18.20
N ARG A 161 6.83 15.52 -18.61
CA ARG A 161 5.68 14.70 -19.02
C ARG A 161 5.50 13.44 -18.18
N VAL A 162 6.57 13.01 -17.51
CA VAL A 162 6.64 11.79 -16.72
C VAL A 162 6.98 12.13 -15.28
N SER A 163 6.31 11.47 -14.35
CA SER A 163 6.65 11.53 -12.94
C SER A 163 7.68 10.45 -12.57
N ASN A 164 8.51 10.77 -11.60
CA ASN A 164 9.45 9.84 -10.99
C ASN A 164 9.43 10.05 -9.48
N VAL A 165 8.67 9.20 -8.82
CA VAL A 165 8.53 9.18 -7.36
C VAL A 165 9.50 8.15 -6.80
N HIS A 166 10.38 8.57 -5.89
CA HIS A 166 11.31 7.66 -5.22
C HIS A 166 11.02 7.52 -3.74
N VAL A 167 11.25 6.31 -3.23
CA VAL A 167 11.11 5.93 -1.82
C VAL A 167 12.40 5.28 -1.34
N HIS A 168 12.74 5.47 -0.06
CA HIS A 168 13.89 4.81 0.54
C HIS A 168 13.56 3.35 0.88
N VAL A 169 14.55 2.49 0.70
CA VAL A 169 14.42 1.05 1.00
C VAL A 169 15.57 0.62 1.90
N GLU A 170 15.25 -0.14 2.95
CA GLU A 170 16.23 -0.81 3.83
C GLU A 170 16.61 -2.20 3.26
#